data_AF-I4YAE8-F1
#
_entry.id   AF-I4YAE8-F1
#
_cell.length_a   1.000
_cell.length_b   1.000
_cell.length_c   1.000
_cell.angle_alpha   90.00
_cell.angle_beta   90.00
_cell.angle_gamma   90.00
#
_symmetry.space_group_name_H-M   'P 1'
#
loop_
_entity.id
_entity.type
_entity.pdbx_description
1 polymer ?
#
loop_
_entity_poly.entity_id
_entity_poly.type
_entity_poly.pdbx_seq_one_letter_code
_entity_poly.pdbx_strand_id
1 'polypeptide(L)' 'MHPHLYTDAKQAACGDIIRQLYECREEGGWMFRILGGCQDIDKQLGKCLRDERIDRTKRNQEKAKVRNQKKQEAWSNL' A
#
# COMPACT_ATOMS: atom_id res chain seq x y z
N MET A 1 2.12 14.68 -5.97
CA MET A 1 2.33 13.56 -5.02
C MET A 1 1.00 13.25 -4.33
N HIS A 2 0.66 11.98 -4.16
CA HIS A 2 -0.52 11.58 -3.38
C HIS A 2 -0.12 11.46 -1.90
N PRO A 3 -0.61 12.35 -0.99
CA PRO A 3 -0.18 12.35 0.41
C PRO A 3 -0.36 11.00 1.12
N HIS A 4 -1.35 10.23 0.69
CA HIS A 4 -1.68 8.91 1.24
C HIS A 4 -0.67 7.80 0.92
N LEU A 5 0.36 8.06 0.10
CA LEU A 5 1.43 7.10 -0.22
C LEU A 5 2.63 7.21 0.73
N TYR A 6 2.75 8.32 1.48
CA TYR A 6 3.85 8.58 2.41
C TYR A 6 3.66 7.96 3.81
N THR A 7 2.78 6.97 3.95
CA THR A 7 2.69 6.22 5.20
C THR A 7 3.85 5.23 5.28
N ASP A 8 4.48 5.08 6.44
CA ASP A 8 5.63 4.19 6.68
C ASP A 8 5.43 2.79 6.11
N ALA A 9 4.23 2.21 6.27
CA ALA A 9 3.91 0.88 5.76
C ALA A 9 3.99 0.77 4.23
N LYS A 10 3.57 1.81 3.50
CA LYS A 10 3.59 1.84 2.03
C LYS A 10 4.95 2.23 1.49
N GLN A 11 5.67 3.11 2.16
CA GLN A 11 7.06 3.42 1.85
C GLN A 11 7.96 2.19 2.04
N ALA A 12 7.77 1.45 3.13
CA ALA A 12 8.49 0.20 3.36
C ALA A 12 8.18 -0.88 2.32
N ALA A 13 6.94 -0.97 1.83
CA ALA A 13 6.54 -2.00 0.87
C ALA A 13 6.81 -1.63 -0.60
N CYS A 14 6.61 -0.36 -0.97
CA CYS A 14 6.57 0.10 -2.36
C CYS A 14 7.45 1.34 -2.62
N GLY A 15 8.33 1.71 -1.68
CA GLY A 15 9.12 2.94 -1.75
C GLY A 15 9.96 3.08 -3.00
N ASP A 16 10.54 1.98 -3.49
CA ASP A 16 11.37 1.99 -4.70
C ASP A 16 10.56 2.29 -5.96
N ILE A 17 9.35 1.73 -6.08
CA ILE A 17 8.46 2.02 -7.21
C ILE A 17 7.91 3.44 -7.13
N ILE A 18 7.65 3.94 -5.91
CA ILE A 18 7.25 5.34 -5.70
C ILE A 18 8.38 6.28 -6.14
N ARG A 19 9.64 5.95 -5.83
CA ARG A 19 10.81 6.73 -6.25
C ARG A 19 10.98 6.73 -7.78
N GLN A 20 10.88 5.57 -8.41
CA GLN A 20 10.92 5.46 -9.88
C GLN A 20 9.79 6.25 -10.56
N LEU A 21 8.59 6.21 -9.99
CA LEU A 21 7.46 6.99 -10.52
C LEU A 21 7.68 8.48 -10.35
N TYR A 22 8.35 8.88 -9.27
CA TYR A 22 8.72 10.27 -9.02
C TYR A 22 9.75 10.73 -10.05
N GLU A 23 10.84 10.00 -10.22
CA GLU A 23 11.88 10.26 -11.21
C GLU A 23 11.28 10.36 -12.62
N CYS A 24 10.44 9.41 -13.03
CA CYS A 24 9.77 9.45 -14.33
C CYS A 24 8.89 10.70 -14.53
N ARG A 25 8.25 11.20 -13.47
CA ARG A 25 7.42 12.42 -13.53
C ARG A 25 8.22 13.71 -13.42
N GLU A 26 9.43 13.66 -12.84
CA GLU A 26 10.36 14.79 -12.79
C GLU A 26 11.15 14.93 -14.11
N GLU A 27 11.66 13.82 -14.64
CA GLU A 27 12.38 13.76 -15.92
C GLU A 27 11.42 13.93 -17.10
N GLY A 28 10.24 13.33 -16.99
CA GLY A 28 9.19 13.43 -17.97
C GLY A 28 8.53 14.80 -17.96
N GLY A 29 8.81 15.61 -19.00
CA GLY A 29 8.10 16.87 -19.22
C GLY A 29 6.57 16.69 -19.23
N TRP A 30 5.83 17.80 -19.10
CA TRP A 30 4.38 17.77 -18.95
C TRP A 30 3.65 16.98 -20.05
N MET A 31 4.10 17.07 -21.31
CA MET A 31 3.55 16.31 -22.44
C MET A 31 3.77 14.80 -22.29
N PHE A 32 4.96 14.37 -21.88
CA PHE A 32 5.29 12.97 -21.66
C PHE A 32 4.39 12.35 -20.58
N ARG A 33 4.15 13.11 -19.51
CA ARG A 33 3.25 12.69 -18.43
C ARG A 33 1.79 12.56 -18.91
N ILE A 34 1.30 13.49 -19.73
CA ILE A 34 -0.08 13.47 -20.23
C ILE A 34 -0.30 12.36 -21.26
N LEU A 35 0.71 12.07 -22.09
CA LEU A 35 0.65 11.00 -23.09
C LEU A 35 0.85 9.59 -22.50
N GLY A 36 1.04 9.48 -21.18
CA GLY A 36 1.13 8.20 -20.49
C GLY A 36 2.54 7.59 -20.44
N GLY A 37 3.60 8.39 -20.58
CA GLY A 37 4.99 7.91 -20.59
C GLY A 37 5.42 7.15 -19.32
N CYS A 38 4.76 7.36 -18.19
CA CYS A 38 5.04 6.65 -16.92
C CYS A 38 4.02 5.53 -16.61
N GLN A 39 3.14 5.17 -17.54
CA GLN A 39 1.98 4.31 -17.26
C GLN A 39 2.36 2.91 -16.75
N ASP A 40 3.47 2.35 -17.19
CA ASP A 40 3.90 1.03 -16.74
C ASP A 40 4.40 1.04 -15.30
N ILE A 41 5.05 2.12 -14.87
CA ILE A 41 5.44 2.33 -13.47
C ILE A 41 4.20 2.54 -12.61
N ASP A 42 3.21 3.31 -13.08
CA ASP A 42 1.93 3.46 -12.40
C ASP A 42 1.20 2.11 -12.22
N LYS A 43 1.22 1.23 -13.23
CA LYS A 43 0.68 -0.15 -13.11
C LYS A 43 1.44 -0.98 -12.09
N GLN A 44 2.76 -0.91 -12.07
CA GLN A 44 3.59 -1.61 -11.09
C GLN A 44 3.30 -1.14 -9.66
N LEU A 45 3.18 0.18 -9.47
CA LEU A 45 2.81 0.76 -8.17
C LEU A 45 1.42 0.27 -7.73
N GLY A 46 0.46 0.23 -8.66
CA GLY A 46 -0.87 -0.30 -8.40
C GLY A 46 -0.87 -1.75 -7.91
N LYS A 47 -0.04 -2.62 -8.52
CA LYS A 47 0.14 -4.01 -8.08
C LYS A 47 0.76 -4.08 -6.68
N CYS A 48 1.84 -3.34 -6.44
CA CYS A 48 2.48 -3.33 -5.13
C CYS A 48 1.54 -2.87 -4.00
N LEU A 49 0.79 -1.79 -4.22
CA LEU A 49 -0.19 -1.29 -3.24
C LEU A 49 -1.36 -2.25 -3.02
N ARG A 50 -1.73 -3.02 -4.05
CA ARG A 50 -2.74 -4.08 -3.94
C ARG A 50 -2.27 -5.19 -3.00
N ASP A 51 -1.01 -5.60 -3.15
CA ASP A 51 -0.42 -6.65 -2.34
C ASP A 51 -0.22 -6.21 -0.88
N GLU A 52 0.29 -4.98 -0.65
CA GLU A 52 0.38 -4.38 0.69
C GLU A 52 -0.98 -4.37 1.39
N ARG A 53 -2.03 -3.98 0.67
CA ARG A 53 -3.40 -3.96 1.21
C ARG A 53 -3.86 -5.36 1.61
N ILE A 54 -3.56 -6.38 0.82
CA ILE A 54 -3.92 -7.77 1.11
C ILE A 54 -3.21 -8.23 2.38
N ASP A 55 -1.90 -7.99 2.49
CA ASP A 55 -1.12 -8.43 3.65
C ASP A 55 -1.51 -7.69 4.93
N ARG A 56 -1.79 -6.39 4.84
CA ARG A 56 -2.36 -5.62 5.96
C ARG A 56 -3.72 -6.19 6.38
N THR A 57 -4.55 -6.59 5.42
CA THR A 57 -5.87 -7.18 5.70
C THR A 57 -5.71 -8.52 6.41
N LYS A 58 -4.79 -9.40 5.97
CA LYS A 58 -4.49 -10.68 6.63
C LYS A 58 -4.04 -10.47 8.08
N ARG A 59 -3.07 -9.57 8.33
CA ARG A 59 -2.62 -9.23 9.69
C ARG A 59 -3.75 -8.72 10.58
N ASN A 60 -4.66 -7.92 10.02
CA ASN A 60 -5.81 -7.42 10.77
C ASN A 60 -6.83 -8.53 11.09
N GLN A 61 -7.03 -9.47 10.16
CA GLN A 61 -7.90 -10.63 10.38
C GLN A 61 -7.33 -11.54 11.48
N GLU A 62 -6.03 -11.82 11.48
CA GLU A 62 -5.37 -12.60 12.54
C GLU A 62 -5.50 -11.92 13.91
N LYS A 63 -5.21 -10.62 13.98
CA LYS A 63 -5.39 -9.84 15.21
C LYS A 63 -6.85 -9.83 15.67
N ALA A 64 -7.81 -9.77 14.75
CA ALA A 64 -9.22 -9.83 15.08
C ALA A 64 -9.62 -11.21 15.65
N LYS A 65 -9.12 -12.31 15.08
CA LYS A 65 -9.34 -13.67 15.61
C LYS A 65 -8.84 -13.80 17.04
N VAL A 66 -7.62 -13.35 17.32
CA VAL A 66 -7.03 -13.37 18.68
C VAL A 66 -7.86 -12.54 19.65
N ARG A 67 -8.30 -11.34 19.26
CA ARG A 67 -9.17 -10.49 20.11
C ARG A 67 -10.52 -11.15 20.36
N ASN A 68 -11.09 -11.80 19.37
CA ASN A 68 -12.38 -12.48 19.51
C ASN A 68 -12.28 -13.70 20.43
N GLN A 69 -11.19 -14.48 20.35
CA GLN A 69 -10.94 -15.60 21.27
C GLN A 69 -10.84 -15.11 22.72
N LYS A 70 -10.00 -14.09 22.98
CA LYS A 70 -9.89 -13.48 24.31
C LYS A 70 -11.22 -12.94 24.83
N LYS A 71 -12.02 -12.34 23.94
CA LYS A 71 -13.37 -11.88 24.29
C LYS A 71 -14.25 -13.06 24.67
N GLN A 72 -14.29 -14.12 23.88
CA GLN A 72 -15.10 -15.31 24.19
C GLN A 72 -14.69 -15.95 25.52
N GLU A 73 -13.40 -16.11 25.77
CA GLU A 73 -12.86 -16.60 27.05
C GLU A 73 -13.28 -15.73 28.23
N ALA A 74 -13.19 -14.39 28.09
CA ALA A 74 -13.61 -13.48 29.15
C ALA A 74 -15.12 -13.56 29.42
N TRP A 75 -15.95 -13.77 28.39
CA TRP A 75 -17.40 -13.89 28.52
C TRP A 75 -17.85 -15.26 29.05
N SER A 76 -17.06 -16.33 28.84
CA SER A 76 -17.39 -17.66 29.39
C SER A 76 -17.03 -17.83 30.86
N ASN A 77 -16.15 -16.98 31.39
CA ASN A 77 -15.70 -16.99 32.79
C ASN A 77 -16.53 -16.06 33.71
N LEU A 78 -17.70 -15.61 33.24
CA LEU A 78 -18.57 -14.62 33.87
C LEU A 78 -19.96 -15.25 34.08
#